data_AF-A0A351GMX3-F1
#
_entry.id   AF-A0A351GMX3-F1
#
_cell.length_a   1.000
_cell.length_b   1.000
_cell.length_c   1.000
_cell.angle_alpha   90.00
_cell.angle_beta   90.00
_cell.angle_gamma   90.00
#
_symmetry.space_group_name_H-M   'P 1'
#
loop_
_entity.id
_entity.type
_entity.pdbx_description
1 polymer ?
#
loop_
_entity_poly.entity_id
_entity_poly.type
_entity_poly.pdbx_seq_one_letter_code
_entity_poly.pdbx_strand_id
1 'polypeptide(L)' 'GQYFMKASPVRPGDYLEFFAEIDLLGALSACPGGDCSAEHSSDVAACYPLLVEVFAPTNNALDGWLSPPVNGYVGSHGRD' A
#
# COMPACT_ATOMS: atom_id res chain seq x y z
N GLY A 1 -23.34 5.19 12.17
CA GLY A 1 -22.78 4.12 11.33
C GLY A 1 -21.60 3.52 12.06
N GLN A 2 -21.54 2.21 12.16
CA GLN A 2 -20.40 1.50 12.75
C GLN A 2 -19.50 0.97 11.63
N TYR A 3 -18.19 0.91 11.86
CA TYR A 3 -17.26 0.23 10.96
C TYR A 3 -17.57 -1.27 10.96
N PHE A 4 -17.57 -1.88 9.77
CA PHE A 4 -17.77 -3.32 9.60
C PHE A 4 -16.91 -3.80 8.43
N MET A 5 -16.73 -5.11 8.35
CA MET A 5 -16.04 -5.77 7.24
C MET A 5 -16.93 -6.82 6.58
N LYS A 6 -16.53 -7.24 5.38
CA LYS A 6 -17.16 -8.30 4.60
C LYS A 6 -16.09 -8.99 3.77
N ALA A 7 -16.44 -10.15 3.22
CA ALA A 7 -15.59 -10.87 2.27
C ALA A 7 -15.08 -9.93 1.15
N SER A 8 -13.77 -9.91 0.96
CA SER A 8 -13.12 -9.20 -0.13
C SER A 8 -13.55 -9.80 -1.48
N PRO A 9 -13.84 -8.98 -2.50
CA PRO A 9 -14.14 -9.47 -3.83
C PRO A 9 -12.90 -9.94 -4.59
N VAL A 10 -11.69 -9.77 -4.04
CA VAL A 10 -10.41 -10.08 -4.70
C VAL A 10 -10.32 -11.56 -5.12
N ARG A 11 -9.71 -11.82 -6.27
CA ARG A 11 -9.43 -13.15 -6.83
C ARG A 11 -7.95 -13.27 -7.19
N PRO A 12 -7.40 -14.51 -7.30
CA PRO A 12 -6.05 -14.70 -7.81
C PRO A 12 -5.89 -14.05 -9.19
N GLY A 13 -4.89 -13.17 -9.32
CA GLY A 13 -4.64 -12.38 -10.52
C GLY A 13 -5.10 -10.92 -10.42
N ASP A 14 -5.98 -10.57 -9.48
CA ASP A 14 -6.24 -9.17 -9.17
C ASP A 14 -5.00 -8.55 -8.52
N TYR A 15 -4.70 -7.30 -8.88
CA TYR A 15 -3.55 -6.57 -8.34
C TYR A 15 -3.87 -5.08 -8.17
N LEU A 16 -3.07 -4.43 -7.32
CA LEU A 16 -3.01 -2.99 -7.19
C LEU A 16 -1.56 -2.57 -7.42
N GLU A 17 -1.35 -1.68 -8.38
CA GLU A 17 -0.03 -1.21 -8.78
C GLU A 17 0.19 0.23 -8.33
N PHE A 18 1.42 0.53 -7.90
CA PHE A 18 1.80 1.85 -7.40
C PHE A 18 3.01 2.38 -8.16
N PHE A 19 3.04 3.69 -8.35
CA PHE A 19 4.25 4.40 -8.76
C PHE A 19 4.91 5.01 -7.51
N ALA A 20 6.16 4.64 -7.24
CA ALA A 20 6.91 5.15 -6.11
C ALA A 20 7.44 6.56 -6.42
N GLU A 21 6.74 7.59 -5.96
CA GLU A 21 7.14 8.99 -6.21
C GLU A 21 8.41 9.42 -5.46
N ILE A 22 8.77 8.69 -4.41
CA ILE A 22 10.01 8.84 -3.64
C ILE A 22 10.61 7.46 -3.39
N ASP A 23 11.83 7.39 -2.86
CA ASP A 23 12.40 6.13 -2.39
C ASP A 23 11.59 5.59 -1.19
N LEU A 24 11.08 4.36 -1.32
CA LEU A 24 10.26 3.71 -0.30
C LEU A 24 10.93 2.44 0.22
N LEU A 25 10.92 2.25 1.54
CA LEU A 25 11.05 0.93 2.16
C LEU A 25 9.66 0.37 2.40
N GLY A 26 9.23 -0.55 1.54
CA GLY A 26 7.90 -1.17 1.64
C GLY A 26 7.79 -2.17 2.79
N ALA A 27 6.61 -2.22 3.43
CA ALA A 27 6.24 -3.26 4.37
C ALA A 27 4.83 -3.77 4.04
N LEU A 28 4.67 -5.09 3.93
CA LEU A 28 3.38 -5.74 3.64
C LEU A 28 3.17 -6.90 4.61
N SER A 29 1.95 -7.01 5.13
CA SER A 29 1.53 -8.11 6.01
C SER A 29 0.38 -8.86 5.36
N ALA A 30 0.55 -10.18 5.19
CA ALA A 30 -0.57 -11.05 4.83
C ALA A 30 -1.47 -11.19 6.06
N CYS A 31 -2.63 -10.51 6.03
CA CYS A 31 -3.55 -10.42 7.15
C CYS A 31 -3.99 -11.83 7.63
N PRO A 32 -3.94 -12.13 8.94
CA PRO A 32 -4.41 -13.41 9.47
C PRO A 32 -5.94 -13.58 9.35
N GLY A 33 -6.69 -12.54 8.96
CA GLY A 33 -8.12 -12.63 8.64
C GLY A 33 -8.44 -13.14 7.24
N GLY A 34 -7.42 -13.44 6.41
CA GLY A 34 -7.62 -13.86 5.02
C GLY A 34 -8.36 -12.80 4.20
N ASP A 35 -9.50 -13.18 3.61
CA ASP A 35 -10.37 -12.28 2.85
C ASP A 35 -11.36 -11.47 3.73
N CYS A 36 -11.24 -11.56 5.05
CA CYS A 36 -12.10 -10.93 6.04
C CYS A 36 -13.59 -11.36 5.95
N SER A 37 -13.89 -12.56 5.43
CA SER A 37 -15.26 -13.09 5.35
C SER A 37 -15.83 -13.61 6.67
N ALA A 38 -14.98 -13.91 7.66
CA ALA A 38 -15.38 -14.41 8.97
C ALA A 38 -15.35 -13.30 10.03
N GLU A 39 -14.33 -13.28 10.89
CA GLU A 39 -14.14 -12.32 11.98
C GLU A 39 -12.72 -11.72 11.95
N HIS A 40 -12.52 -10.58 12.63
CA HIS A 40 -11.24 -9.87 12.61
C HIS A 40 -10.15 -10.71 13.28
N SER A 41 -9.04 -10.97 12.58
CA SER A 41 -7.89 -11.74 13.08
C SER A 41 -8.31 -13.12 13.60
N SER A 42 -8.48 -14.06 12.68
CA SER A 42 -9.03 -15.38 12.98
C SER A 42 -8.01 -16.47 12.74
N ASP A 43 -7.74 -17.28 13.77
CA ASP A 43 -6.84 -18.44 13.66
C ASP A 43 -7.39 -19.55 12.74
N VAL A 44 -8.65 -19.43 12.31
CA VAL A 44 -9.31 -20.37 11.40
C VAL A 44 -9.49 -19.83 9.98
N ALA A 45 -9.15 -18.56 9.72
CA ALA A 45 -9.29 -18.02 8.37
C ALA A 45 -8.27 -18.65 7.42
N ALA A 46 -8.74 -19.06 6.24
CA ALA A 46 -7.86 -19.50 5.17
C ALA A 46 -7.01 -18.32 4.70
N CYS A 47 -5.70 -18.41 4.96
CA CYS A 47 -4.73 -17.40 4.57
C CYS A 47 -3.93 -17.85 3.35
N TYR A 48 -3.51 -16.87 2.56
CA TYR A 48 -2.75 -17.07 1.32
C TYR A 48 -1.60 -16.06 1.26
N PRO A 49 -0.50 -16.38 0.57
CA PRO A 49 0.60 -15.43 0.39
C PRO A 49 0.15 -14.24 -0.48
N LEU A 50 0.83 -13.11 -0.32
CA LEU A 50 0.74 -11.95 -1.21
C LEU A 50 2.04 -11.82 -2.00
N LEU A 51 1.94 -11.42 -3.27
CA LEU A 51 3.09 -11.20 -4.15
C LEU A 51 3.38 -9.71 -4.25
N VAL A 52 4.66 -9.35 -4.14
CA VAL A 52 5.16 -8.00 -4.46
C VAL A 52 6.20 -8.14 -5.56
N GLU A 53 6.01 -7.39 -6.62
CA GLU A 53 6.95 -7.27 -7.73
C GLU A 53 7.39 -5.81 -7.86
N VAL A 54 8.66 -5.60 -8.23
CA VAL A 54 9.23 -4.26 -8.40
C VAL A 54 9.72 -4.13 -9.84
N PHE A 55 9.21 -3.13 -10.54
CA PHE A 55 9.56 -2.86 -11.94
C PHE A 55 10.26 -1.51 -12.03
N ALA A 56 11.33 -1.46 -12.82
CA ALA A 56 12.00 -0.21 -13.17
C ALA A 56 11.53 0.24 -14.57
N PRO A 57 11.15 1.51 -14.75
CA PRO A 57 10.82 2.04 -16.06
C PRO A 57 12.05 2.01 -16.98
N THR A 58 11.82 2.03 -18.30
CA THR A 58 12.92 2.25 -19.26
C THR A 58 13.52 3.65 -19.06
N ASN A 59 14.80 3.81 -19.39
CA ASN A 59 15.64 4.94 -18.96
C ASN A 59 15.06 6.36 -19.21
N ASN A 60 14.14 6.53 -20.16
CA ASN A 60 13.60 7.85 -20.54
C ASN A 60 12.08 7.97 -20.33
N ALA A 61 11.42 6.97 -19.75
CA ALA A 61 9.96 6.98 -19.60
C ALA A 61 9.45 8.04 -18.60
N LEU A 62 10.35 8.60 -17.78
CA LEU A 62 10.06 9.61 -16.77
C LEU A 62 10.79 10.94 -17.02
N ASP A 63 11.21 11.21 -18.27
CA ASP A 63 11.90 12.46 -18.60
C ASP A 63 11.08 13.68 -18.19
N GLY A 64 11.67 14.55 -17.37
CA GLY A 64 11.02 15.76 -16.85
C GLY A 64 10.12 15.55 -15.63
N TRP A 65 9.88 14.31 -15.20
CA TRP A 65 9.24 14.04 -13.91
C TRP A 65 10.24 14.33 -12.78
N LEU A 66 9.72 14.94 -11.70
CA LEU A 66 10.49 15.25 -10.49
C LEU A 66 9.76 14.65 -9.30
N SER A 67 10.52 13.96 -8.43
CA SER A 67 10.05 13.56 -7.11
C SER A 67 9.46 14.77 -6.36
N PRO A 68 8.32 14.62 -5.66
CA PRO A 68 7.71 15.70 -4.92
C PRO A 68 8.68 16.21 -3.83
N PRO A 69 8.74 17.53 -3.58
CA PRO A 69 9.51 18.07 -2.47
C PRO A 69 8.82 17.74 -1.14
N VAL A 70 9.59 17.81 -0.05
CA VAL A 70 9.01 17.85 1.29
C VAL A 70 8.09 19.08 1.46
N ASN A 71 7.17 19.01 2.41
CA ASN A 71 6.28 20.13 2.70
C ASN A 71 7.08 21.41 3.02
N GLY A 72 6.70 22.54 2.42
CA GLY A 72 7.40 23.83 2.57
C GLY A 72 7.15 24.56 3.89
N TYR A 73 6.37 23.99 4.82
CA TYR A 73 6.20 24.56 6.15
C TYR A 73 7.53 24.58 6.89
N VAL A 74 7.93 25.76 7.33
CA VAL A 74 9.23 25.99 7.98
C VAL A 74 9.35 25.37 9.38
N GLY A 75 8.30 24.75 9.93
CA GLY A 75 8.36 24.09 11.23
C GLY A 75 8.49 25.04 12.43
N SER A 76 8.27 26.34 12.22
CA SER A 76 8.48 27.38 13.23
C SER A 76 7.50 27.30 14.41
N HIS A 77 6.31 26.73 14.19
CA HIS A 77 5.24 26.65 15.18
C HIS A 77 4.93 28.01 15.87
N GLY A 78 5.10 29.11 15.14
CA GLY A 78 4.89 30.47 15.66
C GLY A 78 6.05 31.02 16.49
N ARG A 79 7.24 30.42 16.40
CA ARG A 79 8.49 30.90 17.01
C ARG A 79 9.52 31.21 15.94
N ASP A 80 10.28 32.28 16.15
CA ASP A 80 11.42 32.63 15.29
C ASP A 80 12.59 31.65 15.49
#